data_AF-A9WUG4-F1
#
_entry.id   AF-A9WUG4-F1
#
_cell.length_a   1.000
_cell.length_b   1.000
_cell.length_c   1.000
_cell.angle_alpha   90.00
_cell.angle_beta   90.00
_cell.angle_gamma   90.00
#
_symmetry.space_group_name_H-M   'P 1'
#
loop_
_entity.id
_entity.type
_entity.pdbx_description
1 polymer ?
#
loop_
_entity_poly.entity_id
_entity_poly.type
_entity_poly.pdbx_seq_one_letter_code
_entity_poly.pdbx_strand_id
1 'polypeptide(L)' 'MLDAAAPRPRRADATRNNDRLIAAARLCFRIEGPDVSLQAIAKEARLGVATLFRNFADKDEMILTVL' A
#
# COMPACT_ATOMS: atom_id res chain seq x y z
N MET A 1 -23.59 -9.52 -19.65
CA MET A 1 -22.21 -9.75 -20.10
C MET A 1 -21.41 -10.07 -18.85
N LEU A 2 -21.19 -11.37 -18.63
CA LEU A 2 -20.62 -11.93 -17.39
C LEU A 2 -19.10 -11.73 -17.42
N ASP A 3 -18.56 -10.90 -16.54
CA ASP A 3 -17.16 -10.99 -16.14
C ASP A 3 -17.10 -11.45 -14.69
N ALA A 4 -17.27 -12.77 -14.53
CA ALA A 4 -16.84 -13.46 -13.33
C ALA A 4 -15.31 -13.31 -13.27
N ALA A 5 -14.83 -12.45 -12.37
CA ALA A 5 -13.41 -12.36 -12.06
C ALA A 5 -12.93 -13.75 -11.63
N ALA A 6 -12.27 -14.47 -12.54
CA ALA A 6 -11.54 -15.69 -12.25
C ALA A 6 -10.69 -15.46 -10.99
N PRO A 7 -10.52 -16.46 -10.11
CA PRO A 7 -9.72 -16.29 -8.90
C PRO A 7 -8.27 -16.08 -9.32
N ARG A 8 -7.88 -14.83 -9.55
CA ARG A 8 -6.47 -14.46 -9.66
C ARG A 8 -5.82 -14.97 -8.39
N PRO A 9 -4.65 -15.61 -8.48
CA PRO A 9 -3.98 -16.12 -7.30
C PRO A 9 -3.81 -14.93 -6.36
N ARG A 10 -4.46 -14.99 -5.18
CA ARG A 10 -4.51 -13.91 -4.18
C ARG A 10 -3.14 -13.29 -3.88
N ARG A 11 -2.06 -14.07 -4.09
CA ARG A 11 -0.67 -13.63 -4.01
C ARG A 11 -0.31 -12.54 -5.03
N ALA A 12 -0.74 -12.64 -6.27
CA ALA A 12 -0.43 -11.64 -7.31
C ALA A 12 -1.07 -10.28 -7.00
N ASP A 13 -2.29 -10.28 -6.45
CA ASP A 13 -2.95 -9.05 -6.00
C ASP A 13 -2.31 -8.49 -4.72
N ALA A 14 -1.86 -9.36 -3.80
CA ALA A 14 -1.12 -8.95 -2.60
C ALA A 14 0.20 -8.24 -2.97
N THR A 15 1.00 -8.84 -3.87
CA THR A 15 2.25 -8.23 -4.36
C THR A 15 1.99 -6.88 -5.03
N ARG A 16 1.02 -6.80 -5.95
CA ARG A 16 0.68 -5.52 -6.61
C ARG A 16 0.21 -4.45 -5.63
N ASN A 17 -0.53 -4.83 -4.59
CA ASN A 17 -0.98 -3.89 -3.57
C ASN A 17 0.19 -3.40 -2.71
N ASN A 18 1.12 -4.30 -2.37
CA ASN A 18 2.36 -3.94 -1.68
C ASN A 18 3.21 -2.96 -2.51
N ASP A 19 3.41 -3.25 -3.79
CA ASP A 19 4.17 -2.37 -4.72
C ASP A 19 3.54 -0.96 -4.79
N ARG A 20 2.20 -0.88 -4.84
CA ARG A 20 1.48 0.40 -4.84
C ARG A 20 1.66 1.16 -3.52
N LEU A 21 1.62 0.48 -2.39
CA LEU A 21 1.84 1.09 -1.08
C LEU A 21 3.26 1.65 -0.97
N ILE A 22 4.27 0.89 -1.41
CA ILE A 22 5.67 1.33 -1.38
C ILE A 22 5.87 2.54 -2.30
N ALA A 23 5.33 2.51 -3.52
CA ALA A 23 5.44 3.63 -4.45
C ALA A 23 4.79 4.91 -3.90
N ALA A 24 3.58 4.79 -3.34
CA ALA A 24 2.89 5.91 -2.70
C ALA A 24 3.65 6.43 -1.47
N ALA A 25 4.18 5.53 -0.63
CA ALA A 25 4.97 5.90 0.54
C ALA A 25 6.21 6.71 0.16
N ARG A 26 6.94 6.29 -0.87
CA ARG A 26 8.11 7.02 -1.39
C ARG A 26 7.76 8.42 -1.86
N LEU A 27 6.60 8.58 -2.50
CA LEU A 27 6.12 9.87 -2.96
C LEU A 27 5.74 10.77 -1.77
N CYS A 28 4.91 10.26 -0.87
CA CYS A 28 4.46 10.96 0.33
C CYS A 28 5.63 11.39 1.22
N PHE A 29 6.60 10.50 1.50
CA PHE A 29 7.78 10.85 2.29
C PHE A 29 8.65 11.92 1.63
N ARG A 30 8.69 11.98 0.30
CA ARG A 30 9.45 13.00 -0.42
C ARG A 30 8.78 14.38 -0.39
N ILE A 31 7.45 14.42 -0.45
CA ILE A 31 6.67 15.66 -0.53
C ILE A 31 6.39 16.23 0.86
N GLU A 32 5.94 15.39 1.79
CA GLU A 32 5.44 15.79 3.11
C GLU A 32 6.45 15.47 4.23
N GLY A 33 7.49 14.68 3.95
CA GLY A 33 8.44 14.23 4.96
C GLY A 33 7.97 13.00 5.75
N PRO A 34 8.74 12.58 6.77
CA PRO A 34 8.46 11.36 7.55
C PRO A 34 7.17 11.43 8.39
N ASP A 35 6.61 12.62 8.59
CA ASP A 35 5.43 12.85 9.42
C ASP A 35 4.11 12.46 8.74
N VAL A 36 4.12 12.20 7.43
CA VAL A 36 2.93 11.79 6.69
C VAL A 36 2.22 10.58 7.34
N SER A 37 0.89 10.63 7.37
CA SER A 37 0.08 9.59 7.99
C SER A 37 -0.06 8.36 7.10
N LEU A 38 -0.17 7.17 7.70
CA LEU A 38 -0.48 5.94 6.97
C LEU A 38 -1.80 6.01 6.19
N GLN A 39 -2.76 6.78 6.69
CA GLN A 39 -4.03 7.06 5.98
C GLN A 39 -3.81 7.83 4.68
N ALA A 40 -2.95 8.86 4.70
CA ALA A 40 -2.63 9.64 3.51
C ALA A 40 -1.93 8.75 2.46
N ILE A 41 -1.00 7.89 2.89
CA ILE A 41 -0.31 6.98 1.97
C ILE A 41 -1.26 5.93 1.40
N ALA A 42 -2.14 5.34 2.22
CA ALA A 42 -3.15 4.39 1.74
C ALA A 42 -4.08 5.03 0.71
N LYS A 43 -4.51 6.28 0.97
CA LYS A 43 -5.33 7.07 0.05
C LYS A 43 -4.61 7.33 -1.27
N GLU A 44 -3.32 7.70 -1.23
CA GLU A 44 -2.50 7.92 -2.42
C GLU A 44 -2.31 6.63 -3.22
N ALA A 45 -2.07 5.50 -2.54
CA ALA A 45 -2.01 4.17 -3.14
C ALA A 45 -3.36 3.68 -3.70
N ARG A 46 -4.46 4.41 -3.44
CA ARG A 46 -5.85 4.02 -3.73
C ARG A 46 -6.24 2.69 -3.09
N LEU A 47 -5.71 2.42 -1.91
CA LEU A 47 -5.96 1.21 -1.14
C LEU A 47 -6.60 1.55 0.21
N GLY A 48 -7.42 0.66 0.73
CA GLY A 48 -7.98 0.81 2.07
C GLY A 48 -6.89 0.68 3.14
N VAL A 49 -7.02 1.42 4.24
CA VAL A 49 -6.14 1.31 5.42
C VAL A 49 -6.06 -0.11 5.96
N ALA A 50 -7.15 -0.87 5.91
CA ALA A 50 -7.15 -2.29 6.30
C ALA A 50 -6.23 -3.14 5.41
N THR A 51 -6.03 -2.76 4.14
CA THR A 51 -5.07 -3.41 3.25
C THR A 51 -3.65 -3.01 3.62
N LEU A 52 -3.40 -1.76 4.00
CA LEU A 52 -2.10 -1.32 4.50
C LEU A 52 -1.70 -2.11 5.74
N PHE A 53 -2.56 -2.16 6.76
CA PHE A 53 -2.28 -2.90 8.00
C PHE A 53 -2.16 -4.43 7.82
N ARG A 54 -2.66 -4.97 6.70
CA ARG A 54 -2.43 -6.38 6.31
C ARG A 54 -1.07 -6.61 5.66
N ASN A 55 -0.43 -5.56 5.14
CA ASN A 55 0.88 -5.62 4.49
C ASN A 55 2.01 -5.10 5.39
N PHE A 56 1.70 -4.24 6.35
CA PHE A 56 2.64 -3.65 7.30
C PHE A 56 1.97 -3.66 8.68
N ALA A 57 2.65 -4.21 9.69
CA ALA A 57 2.19 -4.24 11.07
C ALA A 57 2.13 -2.83 11.67
N ASP A 58 3.10 -1.97 11.34
CA ASP A 58 3.18 -0.60 11.83
C ASP A 58 3.84 0.37 10.84
N LYS A 59 3.95 1.65 11.23
CA LYS A 59 4.56 2.71 10.42
C LYS A 59 6.06 2.49 10.25
N ASP A 60 6.73 1.92 11.25
CA ASP A 60 8.18 1.74 11.25
C ASP A 60 8.59 0.63 10.28
N GLU A 61 7.85 -0.49 10.24
CA GLU A 61 8.03 -1.56 9.24
C GLU A 61 7.86 -1.01 7.82
N MET A 62 6.88 -0.14 7.62
CA MET A 62 6.66 0.50 6.33
C MET A 62 7.81 1.45 5.97
N ILE A 63 8.32 2.24 6.91
CA ILE A 63 9.49 3.10 6.70
C ILE A 63 10.72 2.28 6.32
N LEU A 64 11.00 1.19 7.07
CA LEU A 64 12.12 0.29 6.81
C LEU A 64 12.04 -0.44 5.47
N THR A 65 10.83 -0.70 4.98
CA THR A 65 10.62 -1.34 3.67
C THR A 65 10.80 -0.35 2.51
N VAL A 66 10.51 0.93 2.76
CA VAL A 66 10.43 1.97 1.73
C VAL A 66 11.78 2.63 1.46
N LEU A 67 12.56 2.86 2.52
CA LEU A 67 13.92 3.43 2.52
C LEU A 67 14.96 2.38 2.12
#